data_AF-A0A1H2X798-F1
#
_entry.id   AF-A0A1H2X798-F1
#
_cell.length_a   1.000
_cell.length_b   1.000
_cell.length_c   1.000
_cell.angle_alpha   90.00
_cell.angle_beta   90.00
_cell.angle_gamma   90.00
#
_symmetry.space_group_name_H-M   'P 1'
#
loop_
_entity.id
_entity.type
_entity.pdbx_description
1 polymer ?
#
loop_
_entity_poly.entity_id
_entity_poly.type
_entity_poly.pdbx_seq_one_letter_code
_entity_poly.pdbx_strand_id
1 'polypeptide(L)'
;MDAHPDLNKPFGGNTVEEHKPKRPIFTPVVLILLTFSLIGNVFLYSRSIQHDKDARISRGTSILQSGNDAKLYFDQVTSGIEDLLKHQDIPTRLAAKSLLIAAYHKSSAITTFIKEAEAVNGTPFPETTRNAATFLEQSEKSLQTLGNHTGPLTDEERIYLKSLLAVNQACAAEMATFKHDTISETTSLTILVDEKWVNSAKKLVESMNKPANVMFGK
;
A
#
# COMPACT_ATOMS: atom_id res chain seq x y z
N MET A 1 -17.03 -15.83 -119.58
CA MET A 1 -17.72 -14.59 -119.13
C MET A 1 -18.52 -14.93 -117.88
N ASP A 2 -17.91 -15.25 -116.74
CA ASP A 2 -16.85 -14.56 -115.95
C ASP A 2 -17.43 -13.38 -115.14
N ALA A 3 -17.20 -13.22 -113.83
CA ALA A 3 -16.74 -14.16 -112.79
C ALA A 3 -17.01 -13.55 -111.39
N HIS A 4 -17.24 -14.37 -110.36
CA HIS A 4 -16.80 -14.05 -108.98
C HIS A 4 -15.26 -14.28 -108.92
N PRO A 5 -14.45 -13.66 -108.02
CA PRO A 5 -14.76 -13.21 -106.66
C PRO A 5 -14.21 -11.76 -106.38
N ASP A 6 -13.81 -11.26 -105.20
CA ASP A 6 -13.63 -11.84 -103.85
C ASP A 6 -13.64 -10.81 -102.67
N LEU A 7 -13.42 -11.32 -101.45
CA LEU A 7 -12.87 -10.66 -100.24
C LEU A 7 -12.31 -9.22 -100.36
N ASN A 8 -12.85 -8.31 -99.54
CA ASN A 8 -12.01 -7.68 -98.49
C ASN A 8 -12.84 -7.11 -97.31
N LYS A 9 -12.69 -7.70 -96.11
CA LYS A 9 -13.09 -7.07 -94.84
C LYS A 9 -11.87 -6.33 -94.28
N PRO A 10 -11.89 -5.00 -94.10
CA PRO A 10 -10.95 -4.35 -93.21
C PRO A 10 -11.31 -4.71 -91.77
N PHE A 11 -10.48 -5.57 -91.19
CA PHE A 11 -10.18 -5.73 -89.77
C PHE A 11 -10.64 -4.53 -88.92
N GLY A 12 -11.41 -4.77 -87.87
CA GLY A 12 -10.76 -5.21 -86.63
C GLY A 12 -10.21 -4.03 -85.80
N GLY A 13 -10.84 -2.86 -85.90
CA GLY A 13 -10.65 -1.75 -84.97
C GLY A 13 -11.31 -2.01 -83.62
N ASN A 14 -10.81 -3.01 -82.88
CA ASN A 14 -11.03 -3.03 -81.45
C ASN A 14 -10.44 -1.73 -80.90
N THR A 15 -11.29 -0.81 -80.44
CA THR A 15 -10.87 0.13 -79.40
C THR A 15 -10.52 -0.74 -78.20
N VAL A 16 -9.24 -1.11 -78.11
CA VAL A 16 -8.63 -1.52 -76.85
C VAL A 16 -8.73 -0.28 -75.98
N GLU A 17 -9.86 -0.16 -75.28
CA GLU A 17 -9.99 0.62 -74.06
C GLU A 17 -8.74 0.29 -73.26
N GLU A 18 -7.79 1.23 -73.23
CA GLU A 18 -6.56 1.08 -72.49
C GLU A 18 -6.97 1.14 -71.01
N HIS A 19 -7.41 -0.01 -70.48
CA HIS A 19 -7.72 -0.22 -69.09
C HIS A 19 -6.41 -0.04 -68.31
N LYS A 20 -6.05 1.22 -68.06
CA LYS A 20 -5.05 1.63 -67.09
C LYS A 20 -5.30 0.77 -65.86
N PRO A 21 -4.38 -0.14 -65.50
CA PRO A 21 -4.62 -1.03 -64.39
C PRO A 21 -4.84 -0.16 -63.16
N LYS A 22 -6.07 -0.15 -62.64
CA LYS A 22 -6.42 0.56 -61.41
C LYS A 22 -5.55 -0.04 -60.32
N ARG A 23 -4.44 0.64 -60.00
CA ARG A 23 -3.47 0.18 -59.00
C ARG A 23 -4.25 -0.18 -57.74
N PRO A 24 -4.18 -1.42 -57.22
CA PRO A 24 -5.03 -1.85 -56.12
C PRO A 24 -4.66 -1.09 -54.84
N ILE A 25 -5.35 0.03 -54.60
CA ILE A 25 -5.17 0.89 -53.41
C ILE A 25 -5.59 0.14 -52.13
N PHE A 26 -6.32 -0.97 -52.26
CA PHE A 26 -6.68 -1.87 -51.17
C PHE A 26 -5.45 -2.36 -50.38
N THR A 27 -4.38 -2.81 -51.05
CA THR A 27 -3.19 -3.34 -50.37
C THR A 27 -2.49 -2.30 -49.47
N PRO A 28 -2.15 -1.08 -49.92
CA PRO A 28 -1.58 -0.07 -49.03
C PRO A 28 -2.56 0.42 -47.96
N VAL A 29 -3.88 0.49 -48.22
CA VAL A 29 -4.88 0.88 -47.20
C VAL A 29 -4.97 -0.18 -46.10
N VAL A 30 -5.05 -1.47 -46.46
CA VAL A 30 -5.04 -2.57 -45.48
C VAL A 30 -3.73 -2.62 -44.71
N LEU A 31 -2.58 -2.39 -45.37
CA LEU A 31 -1.29 -2.34 -44.70
C LEU A 31 -1.20 -1.18 -43.68
N ILE A 32 -1.73 0.00 -44.02
CA ILE A 32 -1.84 1.14 -43.09
C ILE A 32 -2.79 0.82 -41.93
N LEU A 33 -3.96 0.23 -42.17
CA LEU A 33 -4.89 -0.16 -41.10
C LEU A 33 -4.27 -1.22 -40.18
N LEU A 34 -3.50 -2.17 -40.74
CA LEU A 34 -2.79 -3.19 -39.99
C LEU A 34 -1.68 -2.58 -39.11
N THR A 35 -0.90 -1.63 -39.64
CA THR A 35 0.15 -0.95 -38.83
C THR A 35 -0.47 -0.06 -37.75
N PHE A 36 -1.54 0.68 -38.03
CA PHE A 36 -2.27 1.43 -36.99
C PHE A 36 -2.88 0.52 -35.92
N SER A 37 -3.44 -0.63 -36.29
CA SER A 37 -3.95 -1.63 -35.34
C SER A 37 -2.83 -2.20 -34.45
N LEU A 38 -1.68 -2.55 -35.04
CA LEU A 38 -0.52 -3.05 -34.31
C LEU A 38 0.05 -1.99 -33.35
N ILE A 39 0.21 -0.74 -33.82
CA ILE A 39 0.65 0.39 -33.00
C ILE A 39 -0.32 0.63 -31.84
N GLY A 40 -1.63 0.60 -32.10
CA GLY A 40 -2.67 0.75 -31.08
C GLY A 40 -2.58 -0.32 -29.99
N ASN A 41 -2.44 -1.59 -30.36
CA ASN A 41 -2.29 -2.68 -29.40
C ASN A 41 -1.00 -2.57 -28.57
N VAL A 42 0.14 -2.25 -29.20
CA VAL A 42 1.42 -2.07 -28.49
C VAL A 42 1.35 -0.85 -27.56
N PHE A 43 0.72 0.23 -27.97
CA PHE A 43 0.52 1.43 -27.13
C PHE A 43 -0.38 1.15 -25.93
N LEU A 44 -1.53 0.48 -26.12
CA LEU A 44 -2.44 0.10 -25.04
C LEU A 44 -1.77 -0.87 -24.06
N TYR A 45 -1.04 -1.86 -24.56
CA TYR A 45 -0.30 -2.82 -23.73
C TYR A 45 0.82 -2.15 -22.91
N SER A 46 1.60 -1.27 -23.54
CA SER A 46 2.61 -0.46 -22.85
C SER A 46 2.00 0.41 -21.74
N ARG A 47 0.85 1.07 -22.02
CA ARG A 47 0.13 1.87 -21.03
C ARG A 47 -0.43 1.02 -19.88
N SER A 48 -0.90 -0.20 -20.16
CA SER A 48 -1.34 -1.14 -19.12
C SER A 48 -0.18 -1.52 -18.19
N ILE A 49 0.96 -1.93 -18.75
CA ILE A 49 2.16 -2.27 -17.97
C ILE A 49 2.62 -1.10 -17.11
N GLN A 50 2.61 0.13 -17.65
CA GLN A 50 2.96 1.33 -16.89
C GLN A 50 2.00 1.55 -15.72
N HIS A 51 0.69 1.48 -15.96
CA HIS A 51 -0.32 1.61 -14.89
C HIS A 51 -0.17 0.52 -13.81
N ASP A 52 0.04 -0.73 -14.19
CA ASP A 52 0.24 -1.84 -13.26
C ASP A 52 1.52 -1.67 -12.43
N LYS A 53 2.58 -1.17 -13.06
CA LYS A 53 3.85 -0.82 -12.40
C LYS A 53 3.65 0.32 -11.38
N ASP A 54 3.00 1.41 -11.79
CA ASP A 54 2.76 2.58 -10.95
C ASP A 54 1.86 2.24 -9.74
N ALA A 55 0.82 1.42 -9.95
CA ALA A 55 -0.03 0.92 -8.87
C ALA A 55 0.75 0.07 -7.86
N ARG A 56 1.67 -0.79 -8.33
CA ARG A 56 2.56 -1.56 -7.47
C ARG A 56 3.55 -0.69 -6.71
N ILE A 57 4.16 0.30 -7.36
CA ILE A 57 5.07 1.26 -6.71
C ILE A 57 4.31 2.03 -5.61
N SER A 58 3.10 2.51 -5.90
CA SER A 58 2.25 3.22 -4.94
C SER A 58 1.93 2.36 -3.70
N ARG A 59 1.51 1.10 -3.91
CA ARG A 59 1.26 0.15 -2.81
C ARG A 59 2.53 -0.12 -1.99
N GLY A 60 3.65 -0.39 -2.65
CA GLY A 60 4.95 -0.58 -1.99
C GLY A 60 5.37 0.62 -1.15
N THR A 61 5.21 1.84 -1.69
CA THR A 61 5.46 3.09 -0.97
C THR A 61 4.57 3.23 0.26
N SER A 62 3.29 2.86 0.17
CA SER A 62 2.37 2.88 1.31
C SER A 62 2.78 1.89 2.43
N ILE A 63 3.23 0.68 2.07
CA ILE A 63 3.77 -0.31 3.02
C ILE A 63 5.04 0.22 3.69
N LEU A 64 5.96 0.79 2.92
CA LEU A 64 7.20 1.38 3.43
C LEU A 64 6.94 2.55 4.38
N GLN A 65 6.05 3.46 4.01
CA GLN A 65 5.70 4.61 4.82
C GLN A 65 4.98 4.17 6.11
N SER A 66 3.95 3.33 6.01
CA SER A 66 3.21 2.85 7.19
C SER A 66 4.07 2.02 8.14
N GLY A 67 5.03 1.24 7.63
CA GLY A 67 6.02 0.53 8.45
C GLY A 67 6.98 1.47 9.18
N ASN A 68 7.50 2.50 8.51
CA ASN A 68 8.39 3.49 9.13
C ASN A 68 7.65 4.39 10.13
N ASP A 69 6.40 4.77 9.84
CA ASP A 69 5.55 5.54 10.75
C ASP A 69 5.12 4.71 11.97
N ALA A 70 4.87 3.40 11.80
CA ALA A 70 4.60 2.48 12.92
C ALA A 70 5.82 2.26 13.82
N LYS A 71 7.03 2.14 13.24
CA LYS A 71 8.30 2.11 13.97
C LYS A 71 8.46 3.39 14.82
N LEU A 72 8.31 4.56 14.20
CA LEU A 72 8.35 5.86 14.89
C LEU A 72 7.29 5.96 16.00
N TYR A 73 6.08 5.45 15.77
CA TYR A 73 5.03 5.41 16.79
C TYR A 73 5.48 4.64 18.04
N PHE A 74 6.01 3.42 17.89
CA PHE A 74 6.34 2.59 19.06
C PHE A 74 7.52 3.17 19.83
N ASP A 75 8.49 3.79 19.16
CA ASP A 75 9.57 4.54 19.81
C ASP A 75 9.02 5.75 20.60
N GLN A 76 8.12 6.53 20.01
CA GLN A 76 7.51 7.70 20.65
C GLN A 76 6.61 7.33 21.84
N VAL A 77 5.79 6.28 21.71
CA VAL A 77 4.91 5.80 22.79
C VAL A 77 5.72 5.14 23.91
N THR A 78 6.74 4.35 23.60
CA THR A 78 7.65 3.76 24.59
C THR A 78 8.34 4.85 25.41
N SER A 79 8.97 5.82 24.73
CA SER A 79 9.64 6.95 25.39
C SER A 79 8.67 7.79 26.23
N GLY A 80 7.46 8.08 25.71
CA GLY A 80 6.45 8.85 26.43
C GLY A 80 5.88 8.14 27.67
N ILE A 81 5.75 6.81 27.64
CA ILE A 81 5.36 6.03 28.83
C ILE A 81 6.49 6.01 29.87
N GLU A 82 7.74 5.85 29.44
CA GLU A 82 8.90 5.92 30.34
C GLU A 82 9.07 7.30 30.98
N ASP A 83 8.79 8.38 30.24
CA ASP A 83 8.79 9.75 30.72
C ASP A 83 7.67 9.97 31.76
N LEU A 84 6.44 9.56 31.43
CA LEU A 84 5.29 9.62 32.33
C LEU A 84 5.48 8.84 33.64
N LEU A 85 6.24 7.74 33.61
CA LEU A 85 6.61 6.94 34.79
C LEU A 85 7.67 7.61 35.69
N LYS A 86 8.44 8.58 35.18
CA LYS A 86 9.47 9.32 35.95
C LYS A 86 8.88 10.53 36.70
N HIS A 87 7.82 11.14 36.15
CA HIS A 87 7.22 12.36 36.69
C HIS A 87 6.24 12.12 37.84
N GLN A 88 6.47 12.78 38.98
CA GLN A 88 5.64 12.66 40.18
C GLN A 88 4.78 13.91 40.43
N ASP A 89 5.28 15.10 40.08
CA ASP A 89 4.54 16.36 40.20
C ASP A 89 3.47 16.50 39.10
N ILE A 90 2.42 17.25 39.41
CA ILE A 90 1.25 17.40 38.53
C ILE A 90 1.60 18.12 37.20
N PRO A 91 2.35 19.25 37.18
CA PRO A 91 2.61 19.97 35.93
C PRO A 91 3.41 19.17 34.90
N THR A 92 4.52 18.52 35.31
CA THR A 92 5.33 17.74 34.36
C THR A 92 4.62 16.46 33.94
N ARG A 93 3.90 15.79 34.84
CA ARG A 93 3.08 14.62 34.51
C ARG A 93 2.00 14.93 33.47
N LEU A 94 1.32 16.08 33.58
CA LEU A 94 0.33 16.52 32.59
C LEU A 94 0.98 16.85 31.23
N ALA A 95 2.18 17.44 31.23
CA ALA A 95 2.93 17.68 30.00
C ALA A 95 3.35 16.36 29.30
N ALA A 96 3.94 15.42 30.06
CA ALA A 96 4.32 14.09 29.56
C ALA A 96 3.11 13.32 29.02
N LYS A 97 1.99 13.33 29.74
CA LYS A 97 0.72 12.74 29.30
C LYS A 97 0.20 13.36 28.00
N SER A 98 0.27 14.69 27.87
CA SER A 98 -0.16 15.41 26.65
C SER A 98 0.68 15.01 25.43
N LEU A 99 2.01 14.95 25.58
CA LEU A 99 2.93 14.50 24.54
C LEU A 99 2.69 13.03 24.15
N LEU A 100 2.43 12.16 25.14
CA LEU A 100 2.11 10.76 24.89
C LEU A 100 0.78 10.60 24.13
N ILE A 101 -0.28 11.33 24.49
CA ILE A 101 -1.55 11.33 23.75
C ILE A 101 -1.36 11.85 22.32
N ALA A 102 -0.52 12.88 22.12
CA ALA A 102 -0.20 13.38 20.78
C ALA A 102 0.52 12.33 19.90
N ALA A 103 1.27 11.40 20.49
CA ALA A 103 1.83 10.25 19.76
C ALA A 103 0.73 9.26 19.31
N TYR A 104 -0.33 9.08 20.11
CA TYR A 104 -1.47 8.20 19.76
C TYR A 104 -2.23 8.65 18.52
N HIS A 105 -2.20 9.94 18.15
CA HIS A 105 -2.78 10.41 16.89
C HIS A 105 -2.12 9.81 15.63
N LYS A 106 -0.92 9.21 15.74
CA LYS A 106 -0.23 8.51 14.63
C LYS A 106 -0.55 7.01 14.55
N SER A 107 -1.41 6.49 15.44
CA SER A 107 -1.77 5.08 15.52
C SER A 107 -2.37 4.49 14.22
N SER A 108 -2.93 5.33 13.34
CA SER A 108 -3.45 4.93 12.03
C SER A 108 -2.40 4.32 11.08
N ALA A 109 -1.11 4.63 11.26
CA ALA A 109 -0.03 4.00 10.51
C ALA A 109 0.04 2.49 10.78
N ILE A 110 -0.15 2.08 12.04
CA ILE A 110 -0.13 0.67 12.48
C ILE A 110 -1.28 -0.10 11.84
N THR A 111 -2.49 0.45 11.89
CA THR A 111 -3.67 -0.22 11.32
C THR A 111 -3.57 -0.31 9.79
N THR A 112 -2.95 0.68 9.14
CA THR A 112 -2.62 0.64 7.71
C THR A 112 -1.61 -0.46 7.39
N PHE A 113 -0.51 -0.54 8.14
CA PHE A 113 0.54 -1.54 7.96
C PHE A 113 0.02 -2.98 8.14
N ILE A 114 -0.78 -3.21 9.19
CA ILE A 114 -1.42 -4.51 9.44
C ILE A 114 -2.40 -4.86 8.31
N LYS A 115 -3.26 -3.92 7.90
CA LYS A 115 -4.23 -4.16 6.82
C LYS A 115 -3.57 -4.49 5.48
N GLU A 116 -2.44 -3.86 5.16
CA GLU A 116 -1.67 -4.22 3.97
C GLU A 116 -1.06 -5.62 4.09
N ALA A 117 -0.56 -6.01 5.28
CA ALA A 117 -0.05 -7.35 5.53
C ALA A 117 -1.15 -8.42 5.42
N GLU A 118 -2.34 -8.18 5.95
CA GLU A 118 -3.51 -9.07 5.79
C GLU A 118 -3.94 -9.19 4.31
N ALA A 119 -3.90 -8.08 3.57
CA ALA A 119 -4.19 -8.06 2.13
C ALA A 119 -3.11 -8.77 1.27
N VAL A 120 -1.90 -9.01 1.80
CA VAL A 120 -0.89 -9.89 1.18
C VAL A 120 -1.04 -11.34 1.65
N ASN A 121 -1.33 -11.55 2.93
CA ASN A 121 -1.56 -12.88 3.53
C ASN A 121 -2.84 -13.56 3.00
N GLY A 122 -3.80 -12.79 2.49
CA GLY A 122 -5.05 -13.29 1.91
C GLY A 122 -6.13 -13.64 2.93
N THR A 123 -5.78 -13.70 4.22
CA THR A 123 -6.72 -13.80 5.35
C THR A 123 -6.36 -12.79 6.45
N PRO A 124 -7.35 -12.28 7.21
CA PRO A 124 -7.10 -11.53 8.43
C PRO A 124 -6.28 -12.33 9.44
N PHE A 125 -5.52 -11.65 10.28
CA PHE A 125 -4.76 -12.28 11.35
C PHE A 125 -5.69 -12.72 12.51
N PRO A 126 -5.30 -13.74 13.31
CA PRO A 126 -6.17 -14.27 14.36
C PRO A 126 -6.34 -13.31 15.56
N GLU A 127 -7.53 -12.73 15.68
CA GLU A 127 -7.93 -11.80 16.74
C GLU A 127 -8.64 -12.55 17.90
N THR A 128 -7.87 -13.20 18.80
CA THR A 128 -8.46 -14.05 19.86
C THR A 128 -9.12 -13.28 21.01
N THR A 129 -8.57 -12.11 21.38
CA THR A 129 -9.02 -11.30 22.53
C THR A 129 -9.44 -9.90 22.10
N ARG A 130 -8.65 -9.27 21.23
CA ARG A 130 -8.91 -7.95 20.63
C ARG A 130 -8.03 -7.76 19.40
N ASN A 131 -8.42 -6.81 18.55
CA ASN A 131 -7.63 -6.40 17.39
C ASN A 131 -6.77 -5.17 17.67
N ALA A 132 -5.91 -4.83 16.70
CA ALA A 132 -4.97 -3.73 16.81
C ALA A 132 -5.69 -2.38 17.02
N ALA A 133 -6.75 -2.09 16.25
CA ALA A 133 -7.52 -0.87 16.39
C ALA A 133 -8.16 -0.76 17.79
N THR A 134 -8.78 -1.83 18.27
CA THR A 134 -9.34 -1.93 19.63
C THR A 134 -8.25 -1.70 20.69
N PHE A 135 -7.07 -2.31 20.57
CA PHE A 135 -5.95 -2.09 21.50
C PHE A 135 -5.49 -0.62 21.54
N LEU A 136 -5.40 0.04 20.39
CA LEU A 136 -4.94 1.42 20.27
C LEU A 136 -5.97 2.39 20.87
N GLU A 137 -7.24 2.27 20.50
CA GLU A 137 -8.36 3.05 21.05
C GLU A 137 -8.49 2.86 22.57
N GLN A 138 -8.40 1.62 23.02
CA GLN A 138 -8.38 1.25 24.43
C GLN A 138 -7.25 1.97 25.16
N SER A 139 -6.01 1.80 24.68
CA SER A 139 -4.82 2.36 25.35
C SER A 139 -4.85 3.88 25.41
N GLU A 140 -5.35 4.54 24.35
CA GLU A 140 -5.60 5.98 24.35
C GLU A 140 -6.61 6.39 25.44
N LYS A 141 -7.76 5.72 25.53
CA LYS A 141 -8.79 5.98 26.55
C LYS A 141 -8.26 5.84 27.97
N SER A 142 -7.42 4.84 28.26
CA SER A 142 -6.74 4.72 29.56
C SER A 142 -5.84 5.91 29.87
N LEU A 143 -5.07 6.36 28.88
CA LEU A 143 -4.14 7.47 29.04
C LEU A 143 -4.89 8.78 29.25
N GLN A 144 -6.06 8.95 28.63
CA GLN A 144 -6.96 10.08 28.86
C GLN A 144 -7.49 10.13 30.31
N THR A 145 -7.79 8.99 30.95
CA THR A 145 -8.25 8.94 32.36
C THR A 145 -7.11 8.97 33.40
N LEU A 146 -5.96 8.39 33.08
CA LEU A 146 -4.83 8.20 34.00
C LEU A 146 -4.22 9.52 34.49
N GLY A 147 -3.87 9.59 35.78
CA GLY A 147 -3.17 10.72 36.39
C GLY A 147 -4.03 11.96 36.63
N ASN A 148 -5.36 11.88 36.46
CA ASN A 148 -6.33 12.97 36.63
C ASN A 148 -6.67 13.30 38.11
N HIS A 149 -5.95 12.69 39.06
CA HIS A 149 -6.11 12.89 40.51
C HIS A 149 -4.96 13.73 41.08
N THR A 150 -5.12 14.25 42.30
CA THR A 150 -4.05 14.91 43.05
C THR A 150 -3.03 13.89 43.57
N GLY A 151 -1.78 14.32 43.80
CA GLY A 151 -0.70 13.43 44.23
C GLY A 151 -0.02 12.65 43.08
N PRO A 152 0.96 11.79 43.39
CA PRO A 152 1.68 10.97 42.41
C PRO A 152 0.80 9.82 41.90
N LEU A 153 1.15 9.25 40.74
CA LEU A 153 0.46 8.09 40.17
C LEU A 153 0.22 6.98 41.22
N THR A 154 -0.93 6.34 41.14
CA THR A 154 -1.29 5.19 41.98
C THR A 154 -0.49 3.94 41.58
N ASP A 155 -0.47 2.91 42.44
CA ASP A 155 0.16 1.63 42.09
C ASP A 155 -0.56 0.93 40.93
N GLU A 156 -1.89 1.04 40.84
CA GLU A 156 -2.68 0.50 39.74
C GLU A 156 -2.29 1.14 38.40
N GLU A 157 -2.17 2.46 38.35
CA GLU A 157 -1.72 3.19 37.15
C GLU A 157 -0.26 2.88 36.79
N ARG A 158 0.63 2.73 37.79
CA ARG A 158 2.01 2.29 37.55
C ARG A 158 2.07 0.87 36.98
N ILE A 159 1.22 -0.04 37.45
CA ILE A 159 1.11 -1.41 36.92
C ILE A 159 0.56 -1.38 35.49
N TYR A 160 -0.47 -0.58 35.24
CA TYR A 160 -1.03 -0.36 33.89
C TYR A 160 0.04 0.15 32.92
N LEU A 161 0.73 1.26 33.25
CA LEU A 161 1.76 1.84 32.40
C LEU A 161 2.94 0.88 32.15
N LYS A 162 3.37 0.11 33.16
CA LYS A 162 4.39 -0.93 32.96
C LYS A 162 3.93 -2.06 32.04
N SER A 163 2.67 -2.46 32.13
CA SER A 163 2.07 -3.45 31.22
C SER A 163 1.98 -2.92 29.78
N LEU A 164 1.55 -1.67 29.61
CA LEU A 164 1.48 -1.00 28.32
C LEU A 164 2.87 -0.77 27.71
N LEU A 165 3.86 -0.40 28.54
CA LEU A 165 5.26 -0.26 28.14
C LEU A 165 5.81 -1.58 27.60
N ALA A 166 5.62 -2.69 28.32
CA ALA A 166 6.10 -4.00 27.90
C ALA A 166 5.50 -4.46 26.55
N VAL A 167 4.20 -4.17 26.30
CA VAL A 167 3.56 -4.47 25.00
C VAL A 167 4.14 -3.58 23.89
N ASN A 168 4.32 -2.27 24.12
CA ASN A 168 4.89 -1.37 23.13
C ASN A 168 6.37 -1.64 22.84
N GLN A 169 7.17 -2.02 23.85
CA GLN A 169 8.56 -2.45 23.68
C GLN A 169 8.66 -3.76 22.87
N ALA A 170 7.75 -4.72 23.08
CA ALA A 170 7.68 -5.92 22.24
C ALA A 170 7.32 -5.57 20.78
N CYS A 171 6.39 -4.63 20.57
CA CYS A 171 6.05 -4.14 19.23
C CYS A 171 7.22 -3.38 18.57
N ALA A 172 7.93 -2.53 19.31
CA ALA A 172 9.13 -1.83 18.85
C ALA A 172 10.24 -2.82 18.44
N ALA A 173 10.46 -3.89 19.22
CA ALA A 173 11.45 -4.91 18.92
C ALA A 173 11.15 -5.68 17.62
N GLU A 174 9.87 -5.97 17.33
CA GLU A 174 9.48 -6.58 16.06
C GLU A 174 9.59 -5.58 14.89
N MET A 175 9.23 -4.30 15.08
CA MET A 175 9.42 -3.25 14.08
C MET A 175 10.89 -2.88 13.83
N ALA A 176 11.80 -3.12 14.79
CA ALA A 176 13.24 -2.96 14.59
C ALA A 176 13.82 -3.96 13.56
N THR A 177 13.08 -5.03 13.21
CA THR A 177 13.44 -5.93 12.11
C THR A 177 13.14 -5.35 10.73
N PHE A 178 12.30 -4.30 10.65
CA PHE A 178 11.97 -3.58 9.42
C PHE A 178 13.09 -2.59 9.07
N LYS A 179 13.90 -2.95 8.07
CA LYS A 179 15.13 -2.22 7.67
C LYS A 179 14.99 -1.39 6.40
N HIS A 180 13.78 -0.94 6.07
CA HIS A 180 13.52 -0.20 4.84
C HIS A 180 13.41 1.31 5.08
N ASP A 181 14.50 1.88 5.62
CA ASP A 181 14.56 3.30 5.98
C ASP A 181 14.56 4.25 4.75
N THR A 182 14.70 3.73 3.53
CA THR A 182 14.67 4.50 2.27
C THR A 182 13.53 4.07 1.34
N ILE A 183 12.63 5.00 1.04
CA ILE A 183 11.57 4.85 0.03
C ILE A 183 12.13 5.18 -1.35
N SER A 184 12.07 4.21 -2.26
CA SER A 184 12.52 4.30 -3.65
C SER A 184 11.69 3.36 -4.51
N GLU A 185 11.68 3.56 -5.83
CA GLU A 185 10.97 2.65 -6.75
C GLU A 185 11.38 1.18 -6.56
N THR A 186 12.69 0.94 -6.45
CA THR A 186 13.25 -0.40 -6.24
C THR A 186 12.81 -1.00 -4.91
N THR A 187 12.92 -0.25 -3.80
CA THR A 187 12.49 -0.76 -2.48
C THR A 187 10.98 -0.97 -2.39
N SER A 188 10.18 -0.11 -3.03
CA SER A 188 8.72 -0.27 -3.14
C SER A 188 8.33 -1.50 -3.96
N LEU A 189 9.08 -1.88 -4.99
CA LEU A 189 8.84 -3.13 -5.71
C LEU A 189 9.36 -4.36 -4.95
N THR A 190 10.46 -4.23 -4.20
CA THR A 190 11.03 -5.31 -3.36
C THR A 190 10.13 -5.66 -2.16
N ILE A 191 9.53 -4.68 -1.49
CA ILE A 191 8.71 -4.94 -0.29
C ILE A 191 7.46 -5.80 -0.62
N LEU A 192 6.94 -5.70 -1.85
CA LEU A 192 5.81 -6.51 -2.31
C LEU A 192 6.12 -8.01 -2.45
N VAL A 193 7.39 -8.42 -2.40
CA VAL A 193 7.83 -9.82 -2.48
C VAL A 193 8.60 -10.29 -1.24
N ASP A 194 8.79 -9.43 -0.24
CA ASP A 194 9.38 -9.82 1.04
C ASP A 194 8.29 -10.24 2.04
N GLU A 195 8.32 -11.48 2.51
CA GLU A 195 7.35 -11.99 3.50
C GLU A 195 7.69 -11.56 4.94
N LYS A 196 8.88 -10.99 5.20
CA LYS A 196 9.33 -10.66 6.57
C LYS A 196 8.49 -9.59 7.23
N TRP A 197 8.07 -8.56 6.50
CA TRP A 197 7.25 -7.49 7.07
C TRP A 197 5.83 -7.97 7.38
N VAL A 198 5.28 -8.89 6.56
CA VAL A 198 3.98 -9.55 6.82
C VAL A 198 4.04 -10.35 8.12
N ASN A 199 5.14 -11.11 8.33
CA ASN A 199 5.38 -11.81 9.59
C ASN A 199 5.54 -10.85 10.79
N SER A 200 6.19 -9.69 10.58
CA SER A 200 6.31 -8.66 11.62
C SER A 200 4.94 -8.06 11.99
N ALA A 201 4.09 -7.77 11.01
CA ALA A 201 2.72 -7.31 11.21
C ALA A 201 1.85 -8.34 11.95
N LYS A 202 1.98 -9.63 11.62
CA LYS A 202 1.32 -10.71 12.37
C LYS A 202 1.71 -10.72 13.85
N LYS A 203 3.02 -10.62 14.15
CA LYS A 203 3.53 -10.57 15.52
C LYS A 203 3.16 -9.29 16.29
N LEU A 204 2.96 -8.16 15.59
CA LEU A 204 2.36 -6.97 16.17
C LEU A 204 0.95 -7.27 16.69
N VAL A 205 0.10 -7.87 15.85
CA VAL A 205 -1.26 -8.28 16.25
C VAL A 205 -1.20 -9.25 17.43
N GLU A 206 -0.36 -10.30 17.37
CA GLU A 206 -0.15 -11.23 18.48
C GLU A 206 0.29 -10.55 19.78
N SER A 207 1.10 -9.48 19.70
CA SER A 207 1.56 -8.74 20.87
C SER A 207 0.51 -7.77 21.44
N MET A 208 -0.29 -7.13 20.60
CA MET A 208 -1.42 -6.27 21.03
C MET A 208 -2.59 -7.09 21.58
N ASN A 209 -2.77 -8.32 21.07
CA ASN A 209 -3.78 -9.28 21.48
C ASN A 209 -3.45 -9.95 22.84
N LYS A 210 -2.22 -9.82 23.34
CA LYS A 210 -1.90 -10.17 24.74
C LYS A 210 -2.72 -9.28 25.69
N PRO A 211 -3.24 -9.82 26.80
CA PRO A 211 -3.95 -9.03 27.80
C PRO A 211 -2.98 -8.03 28.44
N ALA A 212 -3.29 -6.73 28.28
CA ALA A 212 -2.75 -5.72 29.18
C ALA A 212 -3.58 -5.76 30.47
N ASN A 213 -2.94 -5.63 31.64
CA ASN A 213 -3.66 -5.51 32.91
C ASN A 213 -4.57 -4.28 32.83
N VAL A 214 -5.88 -4.46 32.98
CA VAL A 214 -6.89 -3.56 32.39
C VAL A 214 -7.19 -2.32 33.25
N MET A 215 -7.28 -1.14 32.62
CA MET A 215 -8.09 0.00 33.09
C MET A 215 -8.60 0.81 31.89
N PHE A 216 -9.91 0.84 31.65
CA PHE A 216 -10.56 1.72 30.66
C PHE A 216 -11.76 2.41 31.31
N GLY A 217 -11.81 3.75 31.28
CA GLY A 217 -13.05 4.51 31.44
C GLY A 217 -13.75 4.48 32.80
N LYS A 218 -13.00 4.47 33.92
CA LYS A 218 -13.52 4.88 35.24
C LYS A 218 -13.19 6.35 35.51
#